data_AF-A0A6J4U973-F1
#
_entry.id   AF-A0A6J4U973-F1
#
_cell.length_a   1.000
_cell.length_b   1.000
_cell.length_c   1.000
_cell.angle_alpha   90.00
_cell.angle_beta   90.00
_cell.angle_gamma   90.00
#
_symmetry.space_group_name_H-M   'P 1'
#
loop_
_entity.id
_entity.type
_entity.pdbx_description
1 polymer ?
#
loop_
_entity_poly.entity_id
_entity_poly.type
_entity_poly.pdbx_seq_one_letter_code
_entity_poly.pdbx_strand_id
1 'polypeptide(L)'
;MLHLLDEAGTLVSALDRLLADGGRLYLTSLVTSGRLADYYLRWIALLGEAARPRSGDELRRLLAHANQGPIAYRVKGNMAYARLARRA
;
A
#
# COMPACT_ATOMS: atom_id res chain seq x y z
N MET A 1 -6.44 -3.69 0.59
CA MET A 1 -5.74 -4.15 1.81
C MET A 1 -4.40 -4.76 1.42
N LEU A 2 -3.35 -3.95 1.31
CA LEU A 2 -2.06 -4.41 0.78
C LEU A 2 -1.16 -5.12 1.81
N HIS A 3 -1.45 -5.00 3.10
CA HIS A 3 -0.66 -5.57 4.21
C HIS A 3 -0.78 -7.09 4.35
N LEU A 4 -1.63 -7.72 3.55
CA LEU A 4 -1.78 -9.18 3.50
C LEU A 4 -0.90 -9.82 2.43
N LEU A 5 -0.18 -9.01 1.64
CA LEU A 5 0.55 -9.45 0.46
C LEU A 5 2.02 -9.06 0.59
N ASP A 6 2.91 -10.05 0.49
CA ASP A 6 4.35 -9.78 0.41
C ASP A 6 4.69 -9.05 -0.90
N GLU A 7 4.10 -9.51 -2.01
CA GLU A 7 4.31 -8.93 -3.35
C GLU A 7 3.24 -7.89 -3.73
N ALA A 8 2.90 -6.99 -2.82
CA ALA A 8 1.90 -5.95 -3.08
C ALA A 8 2.20 -5.08 -4.33
N GLY A 9 3.48 -4.88 -4.67
CA GLY A 9 3.89 -4.11 -5.85
C GLY A 9 3.46 -4.76 -7.16
N THR A 10 3.68 -6.07 -7.29
CA THR A 10 3.30 -6.87 -8.46
C THR A 10 1.80 -6.79 -8.71
N LEU A 11 0.99 -6.92 -7.65
CA LEU A 11 -0.47 -6.76 -7.74
C LEU A 11 -0.85 -5.35 -8.22
N VAL A 12 -0.24 -4.31 -7.65
CA VAL A 12 -0.58 -2.92 -8.02
C VAL A 12 -0.23 -2.63 -9.47
N SER A 13 0.93 -3.10 -9.96
CA SER A 13 1.28 -2.97 -11.39
C SER A 13 0.35 -3.74 -12.31
N ALA A 14 -0.10 -4.94 -11.91
CA ALA A 14 -1.09 -5.69 -12.67
C ALA A 14 -2.43 -4.97 -12.74
N LEU A 15 -2.91 -4.42 -11.60
CA LEU A 15 -4.14 -3.64 -11.53
C LEU A 15 -4.06 -2.37 -12.38
N ASP A 16 -2.92 -1.67 -12.37
CA ASP A 16 -2.69 -0.47 -13.17
C ASP A 16 -2.85 -0.73 -14.67
N ARG A 17 -2.32 -1.87 -15.15
CA ARG A 17 -2.45 -2.29 -16.55
C ARG A 17 -3.89 -2.56 -16.98
N LEU A 18 -4.76 -2.96 -16.05
CA LEU A 18 -6.17 -3.24 -16.30
C LEU A 18 -7.06 -2.00 -16.31
N LEU A 19 -6.58 -0.86 -15.80
CA LEU A 19 -7.35 0.38 -15.83
C LEU A 19 -7.48 0.90 -17.26
N ALA A 20 -8.65 1.44 -17.60
CA ALA A 20 -8.79 2.31 -18.76
C ALA A 20 -8.05 3.64 -18.53
N ASP A 21 -7.76 4.37 -19.60
CA ASP A 21 -7.08 5.66 -19.50
C ASP A 21 -7.91 6.65 -18.65
N GLY A 22 -7.22 7.36 -17.76
CA GLY A 22 -7.86 8.20 -16.73
C GLY A 22 -8.50 7.43 -15.57
N GLY A 23 -8.45 6.10 -15.58
CA GLY A 23 -8.89 5.21 -14.51
C GLY A 23 -8.11 5.43 -13.20
N ARG A 24 -8.72 5.04 -12.08
CA ARG A 24 -8.17 5.30 -10.73
C ARG A 24 -8.22 4.04 -9.87
N LEU A 25 -7.17 3.82 -9.08
CA LEU A 25 -7.15 2.81 -8.02
C LEU A 25 -7.21 3.49 -6.66
N TYR A 26 -7.99 2.90 -5.77
CA TYR A 26 -8.09 3.31 -4.37
C TYR A 26 -7.61 2.15 -3.51
N LEU A 27 -6.51 2.37 -2.81
CA LEU A 27 -5.80 1.33 -2.07
C LEU A 27 -5.68 1.72 -0.60
N THR A 28 -5.78 0.72 0.26
CA THR A 28 -5.57 0.86 1.70
C THR A 28 -4.60 -0.19 2.21
N SER A 29 -3.83 0.16 3.23
CA SER A 29 -2.94 -0.77 3.91
C SER A 29 -2.68 -0.37 5.34
N LEU A 30 -2.57 -1.35 6.23
CA LEU A 30 -1.91 -1.13 7.51
C LEU A 30 -0.42 -0.86 7.26
N VAL A 31 0.12 0.08 8.02
CA VAL A 31 1.53 0.51 7.97
C VAL A 31 2.03 0.81 9.38
N THR A 32 3.32 0.66 9.60
CA THR A 32 3.97 1.18 10.81
C THR A 32 4.14 2.69 10.70
N SER A 33 3.98 3.39 11.82
CA SER A 33 4.05 4.85 11.87
C SER A 33 4.67 5.38 13.18
N GLY A 34 5.43 4.56 13.90
CA GLY A 34 6.04 4.94 15.18
C GLY A 34 5.03 5.05 16.32
N ARG A 35 3.94 4.28 16.27
CA ARG A 35 2.85 4.30 17.26
C ARG A 35 2.78 2.98 18.03
N LEU A 36 2.07 2.97 19.17
CA LEU A 36 1.85 1.76 19.96
C LEU A 36 1.21 0.62 19.15
N ALA A 37 0.33 0.93 18.20
CA ALA A 37 -0.29 -0.07 17.36
C ALA A 37 0.71 -0.77 16.40
N ASP A 38 1.94 -0.28 16.24
CA ASP A 38 3.01 -0.97 15.50
C ASP A 38 3.32 -2.34 16.13
N TYR A 39 3.20 -2.47 17.46
CA TYR A 39 3.38 -3.76 18.14
C TYR A 39 2.35 -4.79 17.70
N TYR A 40 1.08 -4.38 17.60
CA TYR A 40 0.02 -5.25 17.11
C TYR A 40 0.29 -5.69 15.66
N LEU A 41 0.73 -4.77 14.80
CA LEU A 41 1.07 -5.10 13.40
C LEU A 41 2.23 -6.11 13.30
N ARG A 42 3.23 -6.00 14.17
CA ARG A 42 4.33 -6.97 14.22
C ARG A 42 3.86 -8.33 14.73
N TRP A 43 2.97 -8.35 15.72
CA TRP A 43 2.40 -9.57 16.27
C TRP A 43 1.60 -10.37 15.23
N ILE A 44 0.66 -9.73 14.52
CA ILE A 44 -0.13 -10.42 13.49
C ILE A 44 0.74 -10.93 12.33
N ALA A 45 1.83 -10.23 12.00
CA ALA A 45 2.78 -10.71 10.99
C ALA A 45 3.59 -11.92 11.49
N LEU A 46 4.00 -11.94 12.77
CA LEU A 46 4.68 -13.09 13.37
C LEU A 46 3.79 -14.35 13.41
N LEU A 47 2.48 -14.16 13.55
CA LEU A 47 1.49 -15.24 13.48
C LEU A 47 1.18 -15.70 12.05
N GLY A 48 1.74 -15.04 11.03
CA GLY A 48 1.47 -15.33 9.62
C GLY A 48 0.10 -14.85 9.12
N GLU A 49 -0.61 -14.03 9.91
CA GLU A 49 -1.91 -13.48 9.52
C GLU A 49 -1.79 -12.26 8.58
N ALA A 50 -0.60 -11.68 8.52
CA ALA A 50 -0.27 -10.56 7.64
C ALA A 50 1.14 -10.69 7.06
N ALA A 51 1.38 -10.03 5.93
CA ALA A 51 2.71 -9.87 5.37
C ALA A 51 3.58 -8.99 6.29
N ARG A 52 4.89 -8.93 6.00
CA ARG A 52 5.81 -8.05 6.74
C ARG A 52 5.26 -6.61 6.79
N PRO A 53 5.14 -6.01 7.99
CA PRO A 53 4.69 -4.64 8.13
C PRO A 53 5.64 -3.68 7.41
N ARG A 54 5.07 -2.85 6.54
CA ARG A 54 5.77 -1.76 5.86
C ARG A 54 5.54 -0.46 6.60
N SER A 55 6.54 0.42 6.61
CA SER A 55 6.33 1.80 7.04
C SER A 55 5.47 2.57 6.03
N GLY A 56 4.91 3.69 6.48
CA GLY A 56 4.19 4.61 5.59
C GLY A 56 5.03 5.03 4.38
N ASP A 57 6.34 5.25 4.56
CA ASP A 57 7.25 5.66 3.50
C ASP A 57 7.65 4.49 2.58
N GLU A 58 7.87 3.30 3.14
CA GLU A 58 8.13 2.09 2.35
C GLU A 58 6.97 1.79 1.41
N LEU A 59 5.73 1.87 1.92
CA LEU A 59 4.54 1.68 1.09
C LEU A 59 4.43 2.77 0.02
N ARG A 60 4.65 4.04 0.36
CA ARG A 60 4.60 5.13 -0.61
C ARG A 60 5.61 4.92 -1.74
N ARG A 61 6.84 4.52 -1.41
CA ARG A 61 7.87 4.18 -2.41
C ARG A 61 7.43 2.99 -3.27
N LEU A 62 6.94 1.90 -2.68
CA LEU A 62 6.45 0.74 -3.43
C LEU A 62 5.39 1.14 -4.46
N LEU A 63 4.40 1.96 -4.07
CA LEU A 63 3.35 2.42 -4.96
C LEU A 63 3.89 3.31 -6.10
N ALA A 64 4.86 4.17 -5.81
CA ALA A 64 5.52 5.02 -6.81
C ALA A 64 6.34 4.24 -7.84
N HIS A 65 6.86 3.07 -7.48
CA HIS A 65 7.52 2.17 -8.44
C HIS A 65 6.50 1.35 -9.24
N ALA A 66 5.37 1.00 -8.63
CA ALA A 66 4.36 0.13 -9.24
C ALA A 66 3.43 0.85 -10.23
N ASN A 67 3.24 2.17 -10.10
CA ASN A 67 2.41 3.01 -10.96
C ASN A 67 3.18 4.28 -11.38
N GLN A 68 3.15 4.62 -12.67
CA GLN A 68 3.86 5.78 -13.23
C GLN A 68 2.99 7.04 -13.32
N GLY A 69 1.77 7.01 -12.79
CA GLY A 69 0.85 8.12 -12.80
C GLY A 69 0.86 8.94 -11.51
N PRO A 70 -0.04 9.93 -11.40
CA PRO A 70 -0.18 10.73 -10.19
C PRO A 70 -0.60 9.90 -8.97
N ILE A 71 0.06 10.13 -7.84
CA ILE A 71 -0.21 9.45 -6.57
C ILE A 71 -0.62 10.46 -5.50
N ALA A 72 -1.83 10.32 -4.97
CA ALA A 72 -2.24 10.97 -3.73
C ALA A 72 -2.13 9.96 -2.58
N TYR A 73 -1.40 10.30 -1.52
CA TYR A 73 -1.10 9.40 -0.41
C TYR A 73 -1.27 10.09 0.93
N ARG A 74 -1.93 9.42 1.88
CA ARG A 74 -2.10 9.91 3.26
C ARG A 74 -2.04 8.76 4.24
N VAL A 75 -1.42 8.99 5.40
CA VAL A 75 -1.49 8.09 6.55
C VAL A 75 -2.34 8.73 7.65
N LYS A 76 -3.24 7.96 8.25
CA LYS A 76 -4.01 8.34 9.45
C LYS A 76 -3.90 7.20 10.47
N GLY A 77 -3.22 7.46 11.60
CA GLY A 77 -2.83 6.39 12.52
C GLY A 77 -1.91 5.39 11.81
N ASN A 78 -2.26 4.11 11.88
CA ASN A 78 -1.56 3.02 11.21
C ASN A 78 -2.18 2.60 9.88
N MET A 79 -3.08 3.42 9.32
CA MET A 79 -3.72 3.15 8.04
C MET A 79 -3.23 4.13 6.97
N ALA A 80 -2.68 3.60 5.89
CA ALA A 80 -2.36 4.31 4.68
C ALA A 80 -3.52 4.24 3.68
N TYR A 81 -3.77 5.36 3.02
CA TYR A 81 -4.74 5.53 1.95
C TYR A 81 -4.00 6.08 0.74
N ALA A 82 -4.16 5.42 -0.40
CA ALA A 82 -3.56 5.83 -1.65
C ALA A 82 -4.61 5.91 -2.76
N ARG A 83 -4.51 6.94 -3.59
CA ARG A 83 -5.22 7.05 -4.85
C ARG A 83 -4.18 7.16 -5.97
N LEU A 84 -4.19 6.19 -6.87
CA LEU A 84 -3.35 6.15 -8.06
C LEU A 84 -4.23 6.48 -9.27
N ALA A 85 -3.68 7.16 -10.26
CA ALA A 85 -4.33 7.34 -11.55
C ALA A 85 -3.48 6.69 -12.64
N ARG A 86 -4.13 6.08 -13.63
CA ARG A 86 -3.44 5.64 -14.84
C ARG A 86 -2.99 6.86 -15.62
N ARG A 87 -1.74 6.85 -16.05
CA ARG A 87 -1.24 7.84 -17.01
C ARG A 87 -1.90 7.55 -18.37
N ALA A 88 -2.55 8.57 -18.94
CA ALA A 88 -3.05 8.52 -20.31
C ALA A 88 -1.91 8.47 -21.32
#